data_AF-A0A315TAY7-F1
#
_entry.id   AF-A0A315TAY7-F1
#
_cell.length_a   1.000
_cell.length_b   1.000
_cell.length_c   1.000
_cell.angle_alpha   90.00
_cell.angle_beta   90.00
_cell.angle_gamma   90.00
#
_symmetry.space_group_name_H-M   'P 1'
#
loop_
_entity.id
_entity.type
_entity.pdbx_description
1 polymer ?
#
loop_
_entity_poly.entity_id
_entity_poly.type
_entity_poly.pdbx_seq_one_letter_code
_entity_poly.pdbx_strand_id
1 'polypeptide(L)'
;MVMPQTALEEPTVKVPEAGWSQVDLPESPGTALQYVNARGERIIAVLSDTSLWRVTSVTPGGEVHHGSWIPAALAADLWSVERYTPIPAP
;
A
#
# COMPACT_ATOMS: atom_id res chain seq x y z
N MET A 1 -21.23 -27.69 -16.62
CA MET A 1 -20.71 -26.34 -16.91
C MET A 1 -19.75 -26.00 -15.77
N VAL A 2 -18.45 -26.12 -16.01
CA VAL A 2 -17.42 -25.77 -15.02
C VAL A 2 -17.30 -24.25 -15.07
N MET A 3 -17.57 -23.57 -13.96
CA MET A 3 -17.26 -22.14 -13.84
C MET A 3 -15.73 -22.00 -13.94
N PRO A 4 -15.20 -21.08 -14.76
CA PRO A 4 -13.77 -20.78 -14.70
C PRO A 4 -13.49 -20.28 -13.28
N GLN A 5 -12.72 -21.05 -12.52
CA GLN A 5 -12.14 -20.58 -11.27
C GLN A 5 -11.18 -19.47 -11.68
N THR A 6 -11.61 -18.21 -11.53
CA THR A 6 -10.71 -17.07 -11.62
C THR A 6 -9.60 -17.37 -10.63
N ALA A 7 -8.41 -17.69 -11.13
CA ALA A 7 -7.23 -17.73 -10.29
C ALA A 7 -7.18 -16.35 -9.64
N LEU A 8 -7.40 -16.28 -8.32
CA LEU A 8 -6.99 -15.11 -7.56
C LEU A 8 -5.49 -15.01 -7.84
N GLU A 9 -5.08 -14.11 -8.73
CA GLU A 9 -3.68 -13.78 -8.92
C GLU A 9 -3.12 -13.54 -7.53
N GLU A 10 -2.14 -14.35 -7.14
CA GLU A 10 -1.53 -14.21 -5.83
C GLU A 10 -1.05 -12.76 -5.70
N PRO A 11 -1.43 -12.04 -4.63
CA PRO A 11 -1.02 -10.66 -4.45
C PRO A 11 0.49 -10.60 -4.56
N THR A 12 1.01 -9.88 -5.56
CA THR A 12 2.44 -9.83 -5.83
C THR A 12 3.12 -9.09 -4.69
N VAL A 13 3.67 -9.83 -3.73
CA VAL A 13 4.38 -9.23 -2.60
C VAL A 13 5.71 -8.68 -3.09
N LYS A 14 5.92 -7.38 -2.94
CA LYS A 14 7.13 -6.67 -3.33
C LYS A 14 7.94 -6.29 -2.09
N VAL A 15 9.26 -6.25 -2.24
CA VAL A 15 10.19 -5.74 -1.23
C VAL A 15 10.64 -4.37 -1.71
N PRO A 16 10.54 -3.31 -0.90
CA PRO A 16 11.09 -2.02 -1.28
C PRO A 16 12.61 -2.13 -1.37
N GLU A 17 13.18 -1.84 -2.53
CA GLU A 17 14.63 -1.90 -2.75
C GLU A 17 15.35 -0.76 -2.01
N ALA A 18 16.63 -0.94 -1.68
CA ALA A 18 17.42 0.12 -1.06
C ALA A 18 17.50 1.33 -2.02
N GLY A 19 17.01 2.51 -1.57
CA GLY A 19 16.91 3.72 -2.40
C GLY A 19 15.51 4.00 -2.94
N TRP A 20 14.51 3.18 -2.57
CA TRP A 20 13.11 3.40 -2.91
C TRP A 20 12.63 4.83 -2.60
N SER A 21 11.98 5.44 -3.57
CA SER A 21 11.55 6.83 -3.53
C SER A 21 10.10 6.98 -4.02
N GLN A 22 9.56 8.20 -3.95
CA GLN A 22 8.21 8.50 -4.43
C GLN A 22 7.96 8.13 -5.91
N VAL A 23 9.03 8.03 -6.72
CA VAL A 23 8.97 7.68 -8.15
C VAL A 23 8.71 6.19 -8.40
N ASP A 24 8.94 5.35 -7.38
CA ASP A 24 8.71 3.90 -7.46
C ASP A 24 7.29 3.52 -6.99
N LEU A 25 6.53 4.51 -6.49
CA LEU A 25 5.14 4.31 -6.09
C LEU A 25 4.25 4.15 -7.34
N PRO A 26 3.19 3.34 -7.26
CA PRO A 26 2.19 3.29 -8.33
C PRO A 26 1.56 4.67 -8.56
N GLU A 27 1.37 5.04 -9.82
CA GLU A 27 0.82 6.35 -10.22
C GLU A 27 -0.65 6.28 -10.64
N SER A 28 -1.23 5.09 -10.79
CA SER A 28 -2.62 4.91 -11.22
C SER A 28 -3.59 5.19 -10.07
N PRO A 29 -4.48 6.20 -10.17
CA PRO A 29 -5.51 6.45 -9.17
C PRO A 29 -6.36 5.21 -8.91
N GLY A 30 -6.78 5.02 -7.65
CA GLY A 30 -7.48 3.81 -7.20
C GLY A 30 -6.55 2.65 -6.84
N THR A 31 -5.26 2.72 -7.17
CA THR A 31 -4.29 1.73 -6.69
C THR A 31 -4.15 1.82 -5.18
N ALA A 32 -4.13 0.67 -4.51
CA ALA A 32 -3.87 0.59 -3.09
C ALA A 32 -2.53 -0.10 -2.81
N LEU A 33 -1.89 0.27 -1.71
CA LEU A 33 -0.75 -0.41 -1.12
C LEU A 33 -1.15 -0.89 0.27
N GLN A 34 -0.91 -2.17 0.54
CA GLN A 34 -1.09 -2.78 1.85
C GLN A 34 0.25 -3.25 2.40
N TYR A 35 0.57 -2.89 3.63
CA TYR A 35 1.81 -3.30 4.27
C TYR A 35 1.78 -3.18 5.80
N VAL A 36 2.82 -3.66 6.47
CA VAL A 36 3.04 -3.43 7.91
C VAL A 36 4.27 -2.55 8.07
N ASN A 37 4.13 -1.39 8.71
CA ASN A 37 5.24 -0.46 8.88
C ASN A 37 6.19 -0.89 10.02
N ALA A 38 7.32 -0.17 10.16
CA ALA A 38 8.31 -0.45 11.21
C ALA A 38 7.76 -0.28 12.64
N ARG A 39 6.63 0.40 12.82
CA ARG A 39 5.92 0.53 14.12
C ARG A 39 4.95 -0.63 14.38
N GLY A 40 4.84 -1.58 13.46
CA GLY A 40 3.89 -2.69 13.54
C GLY A 40 2.46 -2.31 13.16
N GLU A 41 2.22 -1.12 12.63
CA GLU A 41 0.90 -0.71 12.16
C GLU A 41 0.60 -1.35 10.81
N ARG A 42 -0.62 -1.88 10.65
CA ARG A 42 -1.12 -2.33 9.35
C ARG A 42 -1.61 -1.12 8.58
N ILE A 43 -0.99 -0.84 7.45
CA ILE A 43 -1.31 0.30 6.60
C ILE A 43 -2.05 -0.17 5.36
N ILE A 44 -3.12 0.54 5.01
CA ILE A 44 -3.75 0.53 3.69
C ILE A 44 -3.72 1.96 3.17
N ALA A 45 -2.97 2.19 2.10
CA ALA A 45 -2.85 3.48 1.44
C ALA A 45 -3.46 3.41 0.04
N VAL A 46 -4.40 4.29 -0.30
CA VAL A 46 -5.07 4.33 -1.61
C VAL A 46 -4.74 5.64 -2.33
N LEU A 47 -4.24 5.56 -3.56
CA LEU A 47 -3.95 6.75 -4.36
C LEU A 47 -5.25 7.39 -4.85
N SER A 48 -5.49 8.65 -4.48
CA SER A 48 -6.62 9.44 -4.97
C SER A 48 -6.27 10.23 -6.24
N ASP A 49 -7.30 10.71 -6.94
CA ASP A 49 -7.18 11.51 -8.16
C ASP A 49 -6.42 12.84 -7.94
N THR A 50 -6.34 13.29 -6.69
CA THR A 50 -5.58 14.47 -6.27
C THR A 50 -4.08 14.19 -6.05
N SER A 51 -3.57 13.03 -6.46
CA SER A 51 -2.17 12.60 -6.22
C SER A 51 -1.78 12.52 -4.74
N LEU A 52 -2.76 12.34 -3.85
CA LEU A 52 -2.55 12.10 -2.43
C LEU A 52 -2.90 10.65 -2.10
N TRP A 53 -2.25 10.11 -1.08
CA TRP A 53 -2.56 8.78 -0.57
C TRP A 53 -3.52 8.90 0.61
N ARG A 54 -4.71 8.31 0.49
CA ARG A 54 -5.65 8.15 1.61
C ARG A 54 -5.19 6.95 2.43
N VAL A 55 -4.76 7.21 3.65
CA VAL A 55 -4.11 6.20 4.49
C VAL A 55 -5.04 5.83 5.64
N THR A 56 -5.23 4.54 5.82
CA THR A 56 -5.83 3.97 7.03
C THR A 56 -4.76 3.12 7.71
N SER A 57 -4.40 3.46 8.95
CA SER A 57 -3.51 2.65 9.78
C SER A 57 -4.28 1.98 10.90
N VAL A 58 -3.90 0.75 11.23
CA VAL A 58 -4.39 0.03 12.41
C VAL A 58 -3.21 -0.32 13.30
N THR A 59 -3.20 0.21 14.52
CA THR A 59 -2.13 -0.06 15.49
C THR A 59 -2.20 -1.51 15.99
N PRO A 60 -1.10 -2.05 16.57
CA PRO A 60 -1.14 -3.37 17.22
C PRO A 60 -2.21 -3.48 18.32
N GLY A 61 -2.59 -2.35 18.95
CA GLY A 61 -3.66 -2.27 19.94
C GLY A 61 -5.07 -2.23 19.35
N GLY A 62 -5.20 -2.19 18.02
CA GLY A 62 -6.48 -2.14 17.31
C GLY A 62 -7.06 -0.74 17.10
N GLU A 63 -6.32 0.32 17.43
CA GLU A 63 -6.74 1.69 17.13
C GLU A 63 -6.66 1.94 15.64
N VAL A 64 -7.66 2.63 15.09
CA VAL A 64 -7.74 2.95 13.67
C VAL A 64 -7.51 4.44 13.49
N HIS A 65 -6.53 4.80 12.66
CA HIS A 65 -6.27 6.18 12.27
C HIS A 65 -6.50 6.36 10.78
N HIS A 66 -7.06 7.52 10.42
CA HIS A 66 -7.25 7.93 9.04
C HIS A 66 -6.46 9.20 8.77
N GLY A 67 -5.80 9.24 7.62
CA GLY A 67 -4.94 10.35 7.25
C GLY A 67 -4.81 10.51 5.75
N SER A 68 -4.07 11.53 5.34
CA SER A 68 -3.71 11.74 3.95
C SER A 68 -2.24 12.09 3.85
N TRP A 69 -1.52 11.34 3.05
CA TRP A 69 -0.07 11.47 2.90
C TRP A 69 0.27 11.92 1.49
N ILE A 70 1.28 12.77 1.39
CA ILE A 70 1.93 13.06 0.13
C ILE A 70 2.79 11.84 -0.29
N PRO A 71 3.09 11.66 -1.58
CA PRO A 71 3.90 10.53 -2.07
C PRO A 71 5.23 10.36 -1.32
N ALA A 72 5.93 11.46 -1.03
CA ALA A 72 7.19 11.44 -0.28
C ALA A 72 7.05 10.87 1.14
N ALA A 73 5.94 11.16 1.85
CA ALA A 73 5.71 10.66 3.19
C ALA A 73 5.38 9.15 3.18
N LEU A 74 4.61 8.69 2.19
CA LEU A 74 4.32 7.28 2.02
C LEU A 74 5.59 6.48 1.65
N ALA A 75 6.40 7.01 0.74
CA ALA A 75 7.67 6.39 0.38
C ALA A 75 8.63 6.28 1.59
N ALA A 76 8.69 7.32 2.42
CA ALA A 76 9.50 7.30 3.64
C ALA A 76 9.01 6.25 4.66
N ASP A 77 7.70 6.07 4.83
CA ASP A 77 7.14 5.04 5.71
C ASP A 77 7.39 3.62 5.15
N LEU A 78 7.29 3.45 3.82
CA LEU A 78 7.58 2.21 3.11
C LEU A 78 9.07 1.83 3.08
N TRP A 79 9.99 2.78 3.19
CA TRP A 79 11.42 2.50 3.10
C TRP A 79 11.89 1.51 4.19
N SER A 80 11.25 1.53 5.37
CA SER A 80 11.59 0.63 6.48
C SER A 80 10.75 -0.66 6.51
N VAL A 81 10.03 -0.95 5.44
CA VAL A 81 9.08 -2.07 5.37
C VAL A 81 9.75 -3.27 4.71
N GLU A 82 9.56 -4.46 5.28
CA GLU A 82 10.11 -5.67 4.68
C GLU A 82 9.36 -6.05 3.39
N ARG A 83 8.03 -5.86 3.38
CA ARG A 83 7.14 -6.30 2.30
C ARG A 83 5.91 -5.41 2.19
N TYR A 84 5.51 -5.11 0.95
CA TYR A 84 4.23 -4.48 0.64
C TYR A 84 3.53 -5.20 -0.50
N THR A 85 2.22 -5.06 -0.54
CA THR A 85 1.35 -5.64 -1.57
C THR A 85 0.65 -4.49 -2.30
N PRO A 86 0.97 -4.26 -3.59
CA PRO A 86 0.17 -3.41 -4.45
C PRO A 86 -1.10 -4.15 -4.87
N ILE A 87 -2.23 -3.45 -4.76
CA ILE A 87 -3.54 -3.89 -5.22
C ILE A 87 -3.94 -2.91 -6.32
N PRO A 88 -3.93 -3.33 -7.60
CA PRO A 88 -4.28 -2.43 -8.71
C PRO A 88 -5.74 -1.98 -8.59
N ALA A 89 -6.03 -0.81 -9.16
CA ALA A 89 -7.41 -0.36 -9.32
C ALA A 89 -8.23 -1.39 -10.15
N PRO A 90 -9.52 -1.61 -9.82
CA PRO A 90 -10.39 -2.52 -10.56
C PRO A 90 -10.72 -2.05 -11.98
#